data_AF-A0A928JL44-F1
#
_entry.id   AF-A0A928JL44-F1
#
_cell.length_a   1.000
_cell.length_b   1.000
_cell.length_c   1.000
_cell.angle_alpha   90.00
_cell.angle_beta   90.00
_cell.angle_gamma   90.00
#
_symmetry.space_group_name_H-M   'P 1'
#
loop_
_entity.id
_entity.type
_entity.pdbx_description
1 polymer ?
#
loop_
_entity_poly.entity_id
_entity_poly.type
_entity_poly.pdbx_seq_one_letter_code
_entity_poly.pdbx_strand_id
1 'polypeptide(L)'
;MPRNEIYAEDFVYDELSYLDYIRSDNTNKEERRKMKIILSKALLQELTELQRFCLTEYYLKGRKKKDIASDLSVHPSTVTRHIHRAEHKLKHIASYYS
;
A
#
# COMPACT_ATOMS: atom_id res chain seq x y z
N MET A 1 -45.56 -22.81 18.91
CA MET A 1 -45.06 -21.55 18.32
C MET A 1 -44.79 -20.58 19.47
N PRO A 2 -43.56 -20.42 20.00
CA PRO A 2 -43.31 -19.37 20.97
C PRO A 2 -43.05 -18.02 20.26
N ARG A 3 -43.46 -16.95 20.96
CA ARG A 3 -43.50 -15.55 20.52
C ARG A 3 -42.09 -14.99 20.30
N ASN A 4 -41.93 -14.25 19.21
CA ASN A 4 -40.70 -13.53 18.87
C ASN A 4 -40.62 -12.24 19.72
N GLU A 5 -40.18 -12.37 20.98
CA GLU A 5 -39.80 -11.22 21.81
C GLU A 5 -38.41 -10.78 21.36
N ILE A 6 -38.34 -9.74 20.53
CA ILE A 6 -37.08 -9.10 20.16
C ILE A 6 -36.61 -8.36 21.42
N TYR A 7 -35.56 -8.87 22.05
CA TYR A 7 -34.98 -8.28 23.25
C TYR A 7 -34.43 -6.90 22.90
N ALA A 8 -34.90 -5.86 23.60
CA ALA A 8 -34.41 -4.48 23.46
C ALA A 8 -32.88 -4.39 23.64
N GLU A 9 -32.28 -5.39 24.31
CA GLU A 9 -30.85 -5.54 24.49
C GLU A 9 -30.09 -5.75 23.17
N ASP A 10 -30.66 -6.46 22.19
CA ASP A 10 -30.00 -6.71 20.89
C ASP A 10 -29.89 -5.44 20.05
N PHE A 11 -30.87 -4.54 20.16
CA PHE A 11 -30.88 -3.24 19.48
C PHE A 11 -29.85 -2.27 20.09
N VAL A 12 -29.75 -2.26 21.41
CA VAL A 12 -28.77 -1.45 22.15
C VAL A 12 -27.34 -1.98 21.91
N TYR A 13 -27.15 -3.29 21.75
CA TYR A 13 -25.83 -3.88 21.49
C TYR A 13 -25.28 -3.52 20.11
N ASP A 14 -26.14 -3.51 19.08
CA ASP A 14 -25.78 -3.11 17.72
C ASP A 14 -25.41 -1.61 17.65
N GLU A 15 -26.18 -0.76 18.34
CA GLU A 15 -25.91 0.67 18.43
C GLU A 15 -24.64 0.98 19.25
N LEU A 16 -24.41 0.27 20.36
CA LEU A 16 -23.16 0.40 21.13
C LEU A 16 -21.94 -0.11 20.36
N SER A 17 -22.08 -1.19 19.57
CA SER A 17 -21.02 -1.72 18.71
C SER A 17 -20.69 -0.76 17.56
N TYR A 18 -21.70 -0.15 16.94
CA TYR A 18 -21.53 0.85 15.89
C TYR A 18 -20.94 2.15 16.43
N LEU A 19 -21.35 2.58 17.63
CA LEU A 19 -20.77 3.73 18.32
C LEU A 19 -19.34 3.47 18.77
N ASP A 20 -18.98 2.24 19.17
CA ASP A 20 -17.60 1.83 19.46
C ASP A 20 -16.75 1.76 18.17
N TYR A 21 -17.32 1.30 17.05
CA TYR A 21 -16.68 1.33 15.73
C TYR A 21 -16.38 2.77 15.26
N ILE A 22 -17.30 3.71 15.48
CA ILE A 22 -17.10 5.14 15.18
C ILE A 22 -16.16 5.81 16.20
N ARG A 23 -16.21 5.45 17.49
CA ARG A 23 -15.30 5.94 18.54
C ARG A 23 -13.89 5.42 18.39
N SER A 24 -13.76 4.20 17.89
CA SER A 24 -12.53 3.68 17.33
C SER A 24 -12.30 4.48 16.05
N ASP A 25 -11.72 5.66 16.19
CA ASP A 25 -11.12 6.43 15.11
C ASP A 25 -9.93 5.61 14.55
N ASN A 26 -10.23 4.43 14.01
CA ASN A 26 -9.37 3.43 13.40
C ASN A 26 -8.94 3.92 12.02
N THR A 27 -8.66 5.21 11.91
CA THR A 27 -8.01 5.76 10.76
C THR A 27 -6.57 5.28 10.81
N ASN A 28 -6.26 4.28 9.98
CA ASN A 28 -4.90 3.85 9.66
C ASN A 28 -4.08 4.97 8.97
N LYS A 29 -4.52 6.24 9.04
CA LYS A 29 -3.87 7.43 8.51
C LYS A 29 -2.47 7.62 9.07
N GLU A 30 -2.26 7.45 10.38
CA GLU A 30 -0.92 7.58 10.97
C GLU A 30 0.00 6.42 10.55
N GLU A 31 -0.50 5.20 10.51
CA GLU A 31 0.26 4.04 10.00
C GLU A 31 0.63 4.21 8.52
N ARG A 32 -0.33 4.64 7.69
CA ARG A 32 -0.10 4.97 6.28
C ARG A 32 0.88 6.11 6.12
N ARG A 33 0.86 7.13 7.00
CA ARG A 33 1.82 8.23 6.99
C ARG A 33 3.22 7.75 7.32
N LYS A 34 3.39 6.94 8.38
CA LYS A 34 4.67 6.31 8.74
C LYS A 34 5.20 5.46 7.59
N MET A 35 4.35 4.61 7.01
CA MET A 35 4.72 3.74 5.88
C MET A 35 5.18 4.56 4.66
N LYS A 36 4.49 5.65 4.33
CA LYS A 36 4.91 6.57 3.25
C LYS A 36 6.30 7.16 3.51
N ILE A 37 6.60 7.57 4.74
CA ILE A 37 7.92 8.12 5.10
C ILE A 37 9.01 7.04 4.95
N ILE A 38 8.76 5.84 5.45
CA ILE A 38 9.70 4.71 5.36
C ILE A 38 9.98 4.35 3.90
N LEU A 39 8.93 4.17 3.10
CA LEU A 39 9.06 3.87 1.68
C LEU A 39 9.77 4.99 0.91
N SER A 40 9.50 6.27 1.24
CA SER A 40 10.19 7.39 0.61
C SER A 40 11.69 7.39 0.90
N LYS A 41 12.09 7.09 2.14
CA LYS A 41 13.50 6.92 2.51
C LYS A 41 14.13 5.73 1.79
N ALA A 42 13.44 4.59 1.77
CA ALA A 42 13.90 3.38 1.09
C ALA A 42 14.10 3.61 -0.42
N LEU A 43 13.19 4.32 -1.09
CA LEU A 43 13.36 4.71 -2.49
C LEU A 43 14.66 5.47 -2.72
N LEU A 44 15.04 6.37 -1.81
CA LEU A 44 16.24 7.22 -1.92
C LEU A 44 17.54 6.52 -1.53
N GLN A 45 17.51 5.59 -0.57
CA GLN A 45 18.71 4.99 0.02
C GLN A 45 18.99 3.57 -0.48
N GLU A 46 17.95 2.77 -0.72
CA GLU A 46 18.07 1.32 -0.93
C GLU A 46 17.94 0.90 -2.40
N LEU A 47 17.34 1.76 -3.23
CA LEU A 47 17.19 1.52 -4.66
C LEU A 47 18.30 2.20 -5.44
N THR A 48 18.82 1.49 -6.44
CA THR A 48 19.71 2.09 -7.44
C THR A 48 18.95 3.11 -8.27
N GLU A 49 19.66 4.04 -8.91
CA GLU A 49 19.04 5.08 -9.74
C GLU A 49 18.13 4.49 -10.82
N LEU A 50 18.58 3.44 -11.53
CA LEU A 50 17.76 2.78 -12.56
C LEU A 50 16.52 2.08 -11.98
N GLN A 51 16.63 1.46 -10.80
CA GLN A 51 15.49 0.85 -10.11
C GLN A 51 14.46 1.92 -9.74
N ARG A 52 14.91 3.02 -9.14
CA ARG A 52 14.07 4.16 -8.74
C ARG A 52 13.41 4.82 -9.95
N PHE A 53 14.17 5.06 -11.01
CA PHE A 53 13.70 5.65 -12.26
C PHE A 53 12.60 4.79 -12.87
N CYS A 54 12.86 3.50 -13.14
CA CYS A 54 11.88 2.61 -13.76
C CYS A 54 10.60 2.48 -12.93
N LEU A 55 10.72 2.38 -11.60
CA LEU A 55 9.58 2.29 -10.69
C LEU A 55 8.76 3.59 -10.69
N THR A 56 9.42 4.74 -10.67
CA THR A 56 8.80 6.08 -10.67
C THR A 56 8.05 6.34 -11.98
N GLU A 57 8.69 6.09 -13.13
CA GLU A 57 8.07 6.28 -14.44
C GLU A 57 6.84 5.40 -14.61
N TYR A 58 6.89 4.16 -14.13
CA TYR A 58 5.78 3.22 -14.25
C TYR A 58 4.63 3.53 -13.28
N TYR A 59 4.89 3.60 -11.97
CA TYR A 59 3.83 3.72 -10.97
C TYR A 59 3.39 5.16 -10.69
N LEU A 60 4.31 6.13 -10.70
CA LEU A 60 3.97 7.53 -10.38
C LEU A 60 3.55 8.31 -11.63
N LYS A 61 4.18 8.04 -12.78
CA LYS A 61 3.88 8.72 -14.05
C LYS A 61 2.99 7.91 -15.00
N GLY A 62 2.65 6.65 -14.67
CA GLY A 62 1.74 5.82 -15.45
C GLY A 62 2.26 5.42 -16.84
N ARG A 63 3.57 5.53 -17.10
CA ARG A 63 4.15 5.22 -18.42
C ARG A 63 4.17 3.72 -18.68
N LYS A 64 4.05 3.33 -19.96
CA LYS A 64 4.15 1.91 -20.33
C LYS A 64 5.62 1.45 -20.28
N LYS A 65 5.84 0.21 -19.83
CA LYS A 65 7.19 -0.40 -19.75
C LYS A 65 7.93 -0.39 -21.09
N LYS A 66 7.23 -0.50 -22.22
CA LYS A 66 7.82 -0.42 -23.57
C LYS A 66 8.40 0.96 -23.86
N ASP A 67 7.71 2.02 -23.46
CA ASP A 67 8.15 3.41 -23.70
C ASP A 67 9.38 3.72 -22.84
N ILE A 68 9.36 3.31 -21.58
CA ILE A 68 10.51 3.42 -20.66
C ILE A 68 11.73 2.65 -21.21
N ALA A 69 11.49 1.46 -21.77
CA ALA A 69 12.55 0.63 -22.36
C ALA A 69 13.14 1.29 -23.61
N SER A 70 12.31 1.92 -24.42
CA SER A 70 12.72 2.69 -25.60
C SER A 70 13.63 3.85 -25.21
N ASP A 71 13.24 4.65 -24.20
CA ASP A 71 14.06 5.78 -23.72
C ASP A 71 15.43 5.34 -23.21
N LEU A 72 15.46 4.20 -22.51
CA LEU A 72 16.69 3.64 -21.94
C LEU A 72 17.50 2.83 -22.98
N SER A 73 16.99 2.64 -24.20
CA SER A 73 17.59 1.78 -25.23
C SER A 73 17.87 0.35 -24.74
N VAL A 74 16.94 -0.22 -23.96
CA VAL A 74 17.02 -1.59 -23.41
C VAL A 74 15.80 -2.42 -23.80
N HIS A 75 15.88 -3.74 -23.63
CA HIS A 75 14.72 -4.59 -23.82
C HIS A 75 13.67 -4.40 -22.70
N PRO A 76 12.35 -4.48 -22.97
CA PRO A 76 11.30 -4.33 -21.94
C PRO A 76 11.39 -5.31 -20.76
N SER A 77 12.00 -6.48 -20.96
CA SER A 77 12.26 -7.44 -19.88
C SER A 77 13.27 -6.90 -18.86
N THR A 78 14.22 -6.05 -19.28
CA THR A 78 15.18 -5.38 -18.40
C THR A 78 14.48 -4.40 -17.48
N VAL A 79 13.59 -3.55 -18.03
CA VAL A 79 12.75 -2.63 -17.23
C VAL A 79 11.89 -3.41 -16.22
N THR A 80 11.28 -4.51 -16.67
CA THR A 80 10.47 -5.37 -15.80
C THR A 80 11.29 -5.94 -14.64
N ARG A 81 12.52 -6.42 -14.90
CA ARG A 81 13.44 -6.90 -13.86
C ARG A 81 13.82 -5.81 -12.86
N HIS A 82 14.10 -4.58 -13.33
CA HIS A 82 14.38 -3.45 -12.44
C HIS A 82 13.21 -3.13 -11.52
N ILE A 83 11.98 -3.12 -12.06
CA ILE A 83 10.75 -2.90 -11.28
C ILE A 83 10.57 -4.01 -10.24
N HIS A 84 10.62 -5.28 -10.64
CA HIS A 84 10.44 -6.39 -9.69
C HIS A 84 11.51 -6.40 -8.60
N ARG A 85 12.77 -6.09 -8.94
CA ARG A 85 13.84 -6.02 -7.93
C ARG A 85 13.64 -4.86 -6.96
N ALA A 86 13.16 -3.72 -7.45
CA ALA A 86 12.79 -2.57 -6.62
C ALA A 86 11.63 -2.93 -5.68
N GLU A 87 10.56 -3.53 -6.19
CA GLU A 87 9.41 -3.97 -5.40
C GLU A 87 9.81 -4.97 -4.31
N HIS A 88 10.64 -5.96 -4.66
CA HIS A 88 11.11 -6.95 -3.70
C HIS A 88 11.86 -6.29 -2.54
N LYS A 89 12.74 -5.32 -2.84
CA LYS A 89 13.45 -4.54 -1.80
C LYS A 89 12.47 -3.75 -0.93
N LEU A 90 11.53 -3.03 -1.54
CA LEU A 90 10.56 -2.22 -0.79
C LEU A 90 9.66 -3.08 0.09
N LYS A 91 9.19 -4.24 -0.41
CA LYS A 91 8.39 -5.20 0.37
C LYS A 91 9.17 -5.74 1.55
N HIS A 92 10.43 -6.14 1.33
CA HIS A 92 11.30 -6.63 2.39
C HIS A 92 11.57 -5.56 3.46
N ILE A 93 11.73 -4.30 3.07
CA ILE A 93 11.86 -3.20 4.02
C ILE A 93 10.56 -2.98 4.77
N ALA A 94 9.44 -2.88 4.05
CA ALA A 94 8.12 -2.65 4.65
C ALA A 94 7.74 -3.74 5.66
N SER A 95 8.14 -5.00 5.44
CA SER A 95 7.86 -6.10 6.36
C SER A 95 8.55 -5.98 7.73
N TYR A 96 9.60 -5.18 7.86
CA TYR A 96 10.20 -4.90 9.17
C TYR A 96 9.42 -3.87 10.00
N TYR A 97 8.49 -3.15 9.38
CA TYR A 97 7.76 -2.04 9.99
C TYR A 97 6.24 -2.26 10.01
N SER A 98 5.78 -3.44 9.60
CA SER A 98 4.38 -3.90 9.62
C SER A 98 4.07 -4.74 10.85
#